data_AF-A0A497XU19-F1
#
_entry.id   AF-A0A497XU19-F1
#
_cell.length_a   1.000
_cell.length_b   1.000
_cell.length_c   1.000
_cell.angle_alpha   90.00
_cell.angle_beta   90.00
_cell.angle_gamma   90.00
#
_symmetry.space_group_name_H-M   'P 1'
#
loop_
_entity.id
_entity.type
_entity.pdbx_description
1 polymer ?
#
loop_
_entity_poly.entity_id
_entity_poly.type
_entity_poly.pdbx_seq_one_letter_code
_entity_poly.pdbx_strand_id
1 'polypeptide(L)'
;MNKPIKSIISDFEQVILLITEARNRFYSKANAELVMLYFSVGQIVSEKVANGKWGDGTVDDLANYIAEKQPLLKGFNRRGLYRMKQFYEVYSDKEIVTTLLAQFQDADNEFGKFVTTVLTQIPWSSHLHILNKTKTIEEKLFYIHTSFALVRVLTNRNY
;
A
#
# COMPACT_ATOMS: atom_id res chain seq x y z
N MET A 1 -12.24 -51.42 8.32
CA MET A 1 -11.46 -51.17 7.10
C MET A 1 -10.98 -49.72 7.13
N ASN A 2 -9.66 -49.53 7.09
CA ASN A 2 -8.97 -48.24 7.21
C ASN A 2 -9.42 -47.26 6.11
N LYS A 3 -10.01 -46.12 6.50
CA LYS A 3 -9.96 -44.93 5.62
C LYS A 3 -8.46 -44.62 5.41
N PRO A 4 -7.96 -44.56 4.18
CA PRO A 4 -6.54 -44.36 3.95
C PRO A 4 -6.16 -42.99 4.52
N ILE A 5 -5.13 -42.94 5.37
CA ILE A 5 -4.56 -41.73 5.98
C ILE A 5 -4.34 -40.61 4.94
N LYS A 6 -4.10 -40.98 3.69
CA LYS A 6 -3.97 -40.08 2.52
C LYS A 6 -5.23 -39.22 2.23
N SER A 7 -6.43 -39.74 2.48
CA SER A 7 -7.71 -38.99 2.31
C SER A 7 -7.93 -37.96 3.41
N ILE A 8 -7.52 -38.25 4.64
CA ILE A 8 -7.65 -37.32 5.78
C ILE A 8 -6.61 -36.19 5.67
N ILE A 9 -5.40 -36.48 5.20
CA ILE A 9 -4.37 -35.46 4.91
C ILE A 9 -4.89 -34.49 3.84
N SER A 10 -5.55 -34.99 2.79
CA SER A 10 -6.18 -34.16 1.75
C SER A 10 -7.30 -33.27 2.30
N ASP A 11 -8.13 -33.77 3.22
CA ASP A 11 -9.20 -32.98 3.85
C ASP A 11 -8.63 -31.87 4.74
N PHE A 12 -7.55 -32.13 5.48
CA PHE A 12 -6.88 -31.13 6.30
C PHE A 12 -6.15 -30.07 5.47
N GLU A 13 -5.48 -30.48 4.38
CA GLU A 13 -4.88 -29.55 3.42
C GLU A 13 -5.95 -28.64 2.80
N GLN A 14 -7.12 -29.18 2.46
CA GLN A 14 -8.25 -28.39 1.97
C GLN A 14 -8.74 -27.36 3.00
N VAL A 15 -8.85 -27.74 4.27
CA VAL A 15 -9.22 -26.80 5.36
C VAL A 15 -8.18 -25.69 5.50
N ILE A 16 -6.88 -26.03 5.48
CA ILE A 16 -5.80 -25.04 5.54
C ILE A 16 -5.81 -24.10 4.33
N LEU A 17 -6.09 -24.62 3.13
CA LEU A 17 -6.24 -23.82 1.92
C LEU A 17 -7.38 -22.80 2.07
N LEU A 18 -8.58 -23.24 2.48
CA LEU A 18 -9.72 -22.35 2.68
C LEU A 18 -9.44 -21.25 3.70
N ILE A 19 -8.79 -21.58 4.82
CA ILE A 19 -8.38 -20.60 5.84
C ILE A 19 -7.38 -19.61 5.24
N THR A 20 -6.38 -20.11 4.51
CA THR A 20 -5.32 -19.28 3.93
C THR A 20 -5.86 -18.33 2.89
N GLU A 21 -6.73 -18.80 1.99
CA GLU A 21 -7.38 -17.95 1.00
C GLU A 21 -8.29 -16.90 1.63
N ALA A 22 -9.08 -17.26 2.64
CA ALA A 22 -9.93 -16.32 3.35
C ALA A 22 -9.12 -15.21 4.01
N ARG A 23 -8.00 -15.58 4.66
CA ARG A 23 -7.06 -14.62 5.24
C ARG A 23 -6.42 -13.73 4.17
N ASN A 24 -5.97 -14.30 3.06
CA ASN A 24 -5.37 -13.54 1.97
C ASN A 24 -6.36 -12.52 1.38
N ARG A 25 -7.61 -12.92 1.12
CA ARG A 25 -8.67 -12.00 0.67
C ARG A 25 -8.91 -10.86 1.67
N PHE A 26 -8.94 -11.17 2.96
CA PHE A 26 -9.09 -10.15 4.00
C PHE A 26 -7.91 -9.17 4.02
N TYR A 27 -6.67 -9.69 4.04
CA TYR A 27 -5.47 -8.85 4.07
C TYR A 27 -5.32 -8.00 2.82
N SER A 28 -5.61 -8.53 1.63
CA SER A 28 -5.55 -7.76 0.38
C SER A 28 -6.53 -6.59 0.38
N LYS A 29 -7.77 -6.81 0.82
CA LYS A 29 -8.78 -5.73 0.94
C LYS A 29 -8.38 -4.71 2.00
N ALA A 30 -7.95 -5.16 3.18
CA ALA A 30 -7.49 -4.28 4.24
C ALA A 30 -6.27 -3.45 3.83
N ASN A 31 -5.32 -4.04 3.09
CA ASN A 31 -4.16 -3.33 2.57
C ASN A 31 -4.57 -2.26 1.55
N ALA A 32 -5.49 -2.60 0.63
CA ALA A 32 -5.96 -1.66 -0.36
C ALA A 32 -6.59 -0.42 0.30
N GLU A 33 -7.49 -0.62 1.26
CA GLU A 33 -8.11 0.49 2.01
C GLU A 33 -7.08 1.30 2.79
N LEU A 34 -6.09 0.63 3.41
CA LEU A 34 -5.06 1.31 4.18
C LEU A 34 -4.14 2.17 3.30
N VAL A 35 -3.70 1.63 2.15
CA VAL A 35 -2.87 2.37 1.19
C VAL A 35 -3.64 3.55 0.62
N MET A 36 -4.92 3.38 0.28
CA MET A 36 -5.78 4.47 -0.19
C MET A 36 -5.96 5.56 0.87
N LEU A 37 -6.25 5.18 2.10
CA LEU A 37 -6.37 6.10 3.22
C LEU A 37 -5.09 6.92 3.40
N TYR A 38 -3.93 6.26 3.40
CA TYR A 38 -2.65 6.93 3.54
C TYR A 38 -2.31 7.84 2.36
N PHE A 39 -2.68 7.46 1.14
CA PHE A 39 -2.55 8.32 -0.03
C PHE A 39 -3.39 9.59 0.13
N SER A 40 -4.67 9.45 0.48
CA SER A 40 -5.59 10.59 0.67
C SER A 40 -5.18 11.50 1.82
N VAL A 41 -4.75 10.94 2.95
CA VAL A 41 -4.22 11.74 4.07
C VAL A 41 -2.95 12.47 3.63
N GLY A 42 -2.06 11.78 2.89
CA GLY A 42 -0.86 12.38 2.32
C GLY A 42 -1.15 13.57 1.41
N GLN A 43 -2.17 13.45 0.56
CA GLN A 43 -2.65 14.52 -0.31
C GLN A 43 -3.08 15.75 0.51
N ILE A 44 -3.96 15.55 1.50
CA ILE A 44 -4.45 16.63 2.35
C ILE A 44 -3.28 17.34 3.03
N VAL A 45 -2.36 16.58 3.63
CA VAL A 45 -1.19 17.14 4.32
C VAL A 45 -0.30 17.90 3.34
N SER A 46 0.00 17.33 2.17
CA SER A 46 0.84 17.97 1.14
C SER A 46 0.23 19.29 0.67
N GLU A 47 -1.05 19.29 0.28
CA GLU A 47 -1.75 20.47 -0.22
C GLU A 47 -1.84 21.58 0.83
N LYS A 48 -2.12 21.24 2.09
CA LYS A 48 -2.26 22.23 3.16
C LYS A 48 -0.93 22.87 3.53
N VAL A 49 0.15 22.08 3.54
CA VAL A 49 1.52 22.58 3.75
C VAL A 49 1.97 23.44 2.56
N ALA A 50 1.78 22.97 1.32
CA ALA A 50 2.21 23.68 0.11
C ALA A 50 1.49 25.03 -0.06
N ASN A 51 0.21 25.11 0.29
CA ASN A 51 -0.57 26.36 0.20
C ASN A 51 -0.29 27.35 1.34
N GLY A 52 0.68 27.07 2.23
CA GLY A 52 0.98 27.90 3.40
C GLY A 52 -0.17 28.01 4.42
N LYS A 53 -1.21 27.18 4.29
CA LYS A 53 -2.36 27.15 5.21
C LYS A 53 -2.02 26.47 6.52
N TRP A 54 -1.04 25.56 6.50
CA TRP A 54 -0.49 24.91 7.68
C TRP A 54 0.89 25.49 7.96
N GLY A 55 1.04 26.11 9.12
CA GLY A 55 2.32 26.62 9.60
C GLY A 55 3.19 25.51 10.22
N ASP A 56 4.36 25.90 10.71
CA ASP A 56 5.30 25.03 11.43
C ASP A 56 4.67 24.57 12.76
N GLY A 57 3.92 23.47 12.70
CA GLY A 57 3.28 22.87 13.87
C GLY A 57 1.91 22.26 13.60
N THR A 58 1.23 22.65 12.52
CA THR A 58 -0.16 22.16 12.28
C THR A 58 -0.22 20.64 12.04
N VAL A 59 0.86 20.03 11.56
CA VAL A 59 0.95 18.56 11.44
C VAL A 59 1.04 17.90 12.82
N ASP A 60 1.66 18.56 13.81
CA ASP A 60 1.66 18.10 15.21
C ASP A 60 0.28 18.21 15.82
N ASP A 61 -0.40 19.34 15.58
CA ASP A 61 -1.77 19.54 16.06
C ASP A 61 -2.70 18.47 15.50
N LEU A 62 -2.58 18.14 14.21
CA LEU A 62 -3.33 17.04 13.61
C LEU A 62 -3.00 15.69 14.26
N ALA A 63 -1.71 15.39 14.49
CA ALA A 63 -1.31 14.16 15.15
C ALA A 63 -1.90 14.05 16.57
N ASN A 64 -1.85 15.15 17.34
CA ASN A 64 -2.40 15.23 18.69
C ASN A 64 -3.92 15.08 18.68
N TYR A 65 -4.60 15.77 17.75
CA TYR A 65 -6.04 15.67 17.57
C TYR A 65 -6.49 14.23 17.24
N ILE A 66 -5.77 13.55 16.34
CA ILE A 66 -6.06 12.15 16.02
C ILE A 66 -5.82 11.27 17.25
N ALA A 67 -4.72 11.47 17.98
CA ALA A 67 -4.42 10.68 19.19
C ALA A 67 -5.50 10.86 20.28
N GLU A 68 -6.06 12.06 20.43
CA GLU A 68 -7.16 12.33 21.36
C GLU A 68 -8.46 11.65 20.92
N LYS A 69 -8.84 11.79 19.64
CA LYS A 69 -10.13 11.26 19.13
C LYS A 69 -10.10 9.77 18.82
N GLN A 70 -8.93 9.20 18.54
CA GLN A 70 -8.73 7.81 18.14
C GLN A 70 -7.51 7.20 18.86
N PRO A 71 -7.56 6.98 20.19
CA PRO A 71 -6.37 6.61 20.98
C PRO A 71 -5.74 5.26 20.61
N LEU A 72 -6.53 4.34 20.06
CA LEU A 72 -6.05 3.00 19.65
C LEU A 72 -5.48 2.99 18.22
N LEU A 73 -5.66 4.09 17.47
CA LEU A 73 -5.23 4.17 16.08
C LEU A 73 -3.71 4.39 15.99
N LYS A 74 -3.02 3.42 15.40
CA LYS A 74 -1.56 3.46 15.23
C LYS A 74 -1.19 4.03 13.87
N GLY A 75 -0.01 4.63 13.79
CA GLY A 75 0.57 5.10 12.52
C GLY A 75 0.22 6.54 12.13
N PHE A 76 -0.64 7.23 12.87
CA PHE A 76 -1.06 8.62 12.61
C PHE A 76 -0.39 9.65 13.53
N ASN A 77 0.81 9.33 14.03
CA ASN A 77 1.65 10.31 14.71
C ASN A 77 2.33 11.26 13.70
N ARG A 78 3.01 12.31 14.17
CA ARG A 78 3.73 13.29 13.32
C ARG A 78 4.53 12.60 12.21
N ARG A 79 5.39 11.64 12.58
CA ARG A 79 6.24 10.91 11.62
C ARG A 79 5.42 10.12 10.60
N GLY A 80 4.32 9.52 11.03
CA GLY A 80 3.37 8.83 10.16
C GLY A 80 2.75 9.76 9.13
N LEU A 81 2.25 10.92 9.55
CA LEU A 81 1.66 11.92 8.65
C LEU A 81 2.66 12.44 7.62
N TYR A 82 3.91 12.70 8.01
CA TYR A 82 4.95 13.08 7.03
C TYR A 82 5.31 11.95 6.07
N ARG A 83 5.25 10.69 6.50
CA ARG A 83 5.42 9.54 5.59
C ARG A 83 4.26 9.42 4.60
N MET A 84 3.04 9.68 5.05
CA MET A 84 1.85 9.73 4.16
C MET A 84 1.99 10.88 3.16
N LYS A 85 2.41 12.07 3.60
CA LYS A 85 2.73 13.21 2.73
C LYS A 85 3.77 12.84 1.66
N GLN A 86 4.91 12.29 2.09
CA GLN A 86 5.97 11.86 1.18
C GLN A 86 5.49 10.79 0.20
N PHE A 87 4.67 9.84 0.68
CA PHE A 87 4.06 8.81 -0.15
C PHE A 87 3.23 9.46 -1.27
N TYR A 88 2.28 10.33 -0.92
CA TYR A 88 1.51 11.06 -1.92
C TYR A 88 2.40 11.84 -2.90
N GLU A 89 3.37 12.61 -2.41
CA GLU A 89 4.24 13.44 -3.26
C GLU A 89 5.05 12.62 -4.27
N VAL A 90 5.62 11.50 -3.84
CA VAL A 90 6.37 10.61 -4.73
C VAL A 90 5.47 9.94 -5.76
N TYR A 91 4.31 9.44 -5.34
CA TYR A 91 3.45 8.65 -6.24
C TYR A 91 2.45 9.50 -7.03
N SER A 92 2.40 10.81 -6.78
CA SER A 92 1.72 11.80 -7.62
C SER A 92 2.66 12.51 -8.60
N ASP A 93 3.96 12.24 -8.51
CA ASP A 93 4.96 12.78 -9.42
C ASP A 93 4.69 12.33 -10.87
N LYS A 94 4.66 13.30 -11.79
CA LYS A 94 4.28 13.05 -13.18
C LYS A 94 5.22 12.07 -13.88
N GLU A 95 6.52 12.12 -13.59
CA GLU A 95 7.52 11.25 -14.24
C GLU A 95 7.35 9.81 -13.77
N ILE A 96 7.17 9.61 -12.45
CA ILE A 96 6.89 8.29 -11.88
C ILE A 96 5.61 7.72 -12.46
N VAL A 97 4.52 8.49 -12.48
CA VAL A 97 3.23 7.99 -12.94
C VAL A 97 3.24 7.67 -14.44
N THR A 98 3.81 8.55 -15.27
CA THR A 98 3.89 8.32 -16.71
C THR A 98 4.70 7.06 -17.02
N THR A 99 5.80 6.84 -16.29
CA THR A 99 6.65 5.66 -16.49
C THR A 99 5.94 4.38 -16.06
N LEU A 100 5.21 4.39 -14.94
CA LEU A 100 4.40 3.25 -14.52
C LEU A 100 3.30 2.95 -15.56
N LEU A 101 2.53 3.96 -15.99
CA LEU A 101 1.48 3.76 -17.00
C LEU A 101 2.01 3.10 -18.29
N ALA A 102 3.16 3.57 -18.78
CA ALA A 102 3.79 3.02 -19.98
C ALA A 102 4.22 1.55 -19.80
N GLN A 103 4.72 1.17 -18.61
CA GLN A 103 5.20 -0.19 -18.34
C GLN A 103 4.06 -1.21 -18.22
N PHE A 104 2.90 -0.80 -17.72
CA PHE A 104 1.79 -1.71 -17.43
C PHE A 104 0.74 -1.79 -18.55
N GLN A 105 0.97 -1.14 -19.70
CA GLN A 105 0.14 -1.22 -20.91
C GLN A 105 -1.35 -0.88 -20.70
N ASP A 106 -1.67 0.00 -19.76
CA ASP A 106 -3.06 0.44 -19.52
C ASP A 106 -3.42 1.59 -20.47
N ALA A 107 -4.23 1.29 -21.49
CA ALA A 107 -4.61 2.22 -22.55
C ALA A 107 -5.57 3.34 -22.09
N ASP A 108 -6.26 3.15 -20.96
CA ASP A 108 -7.36 4.03 -20.53
C ASP A 108 -6.91 5.22 -19.67
N ASN A 109 -5.60 5.38 -19.38
CA ASN A 109 -4.98 6.63 -18.88
C ASN A 109 -5.70 7.37 -17.74
N GLU A 110 -6.45 6.66 -16.89
CA GLU A 110 -7.08 7.28 -15.73
C GLU A 110 -6.06 7.31 -14.58
N PHE A 111 -5.26 8.39 -14.53
CA PHE A 111 -4.17 8.65 -13.56
C PHE A 111 -4.52 8.16 -12.14
N GLY A 112 -5.72 8.50 -11.67
CA GLY A 112 -6.19 8.14 -10.34
C GLY A 112 -6.46 6.64 -10.16
N LYS A 113 -7.01 5.95 -11.16
CA LYS A 113 -7.40 4.54 -11.06
C LYS A 113 -6.20 3.60 -11.21
N PHE A 114 -5.27 3.96 -12.07
CA PHE A 114 -4.10 3.13 -12.34
C PHE A 114 -3.10 3.13 -11.17
N VAL A 115 -2.72 4.33 -10.71
CA VAL A 115 -1.76 4.48 -9.61
C VAL A 115 -2.30 3.80 -8.35
N THR A 116 -3.57 3.99 -8.04
CA THR A 116 -4.21 3.32 -6.90
C THR A 116 -4.27 1.80 -7.08
N THR A 117 -4.53 1.28 -8.28
CA THR A 117 -4.55 -0.18 -8.55
C THR A 117 -3.19 -0.85 -8.35
N VAL A 118 -2.09 -0.19 -8.76
CA VAL A 118 -0.73 -0.74 -8.58
C VAL A 118 -0.30 -0.65 -7.12
N LEU A 119 -0.51 0.50 -6.48
CA LEU A 119 -0.06 0.72 -5.11
C LEU A 119 -0.83 -0.12 -4.09
N THR A 120 -2.13 -0.31 -4.27
CA THR A 120 -2.95 -1.10 -3.34
C THR A 120 -2.59 -2.58 -3.28
N GLN A 121 -1.85 -3.09 -4.29
CA GLN A 121 -1.33 -4.46 -4.29
C GLN A 121 -0.04 -4.58 -3.47
N ILE A 122 0.69 -3.48 -3.25
CA ILE A 122 1.94 -3.48 -2.52
C ILE A 122 1.66 -3.21 -1.04
N PRO A 123 2.23 -3.98 -0.10
CA PRO A 123 2.08 -3.70 1.33
C PRO A 123 2.62 -2.32 1.71
N TRP A 124 1.93 -1.62 2.61
CA TRP A 124 2.39 -0.31 3.12
C TRP A 124 3.84 -0.32 3.64
N SER A 125 4.25 -1.40 4.34
CA SER A 125 5.62 -1.55 4.82
C SER A 125 6.65 -1.54 3.69
N SER A 126 6.30 -2.11 2.53
CA SER A 126 7.16 -2.13 1.34
C SER A 126 7.27 -0.73 0.74
N HIS A 127 6.17 0.03 0.66
CA HIS A 127 6.24 1.44 0.23
C HIS A 127 7.16 2.26 1.13
N LEU A 128 7.03 2.12 2.46
CA LEU A 128 7.93 2.79 3.39
C LEU A 128 9.38 2.36 3.19
N HIS A 129 9.63 1.08 2.93
CA HIS A 129 10.98 0.60 2.69
C HIS A 129 11.56 1.23 1.42
N ILE A 130 10.81 1.23 0.31
CA ILE A 130 11.20 1.86 -0.96
C ILE A 130 11.52 3.34 -0.73
N LEU A 131 10.61 4.09 -0.11
CA LEU A 131 10.79 5.53 0.14
C LEU A 131 12.00 5.85 1.01
N ASN A 132 12.33 4.99 1.99
CA ASN A 132 13.47 5.21 2.88
C ASN A 132 14.81 4.75 2.29
N LYS A 133 14.81 3.83 1.32
CA LYS A 133 16.02 3.17 0.81
C LYS A 133 16.43 3.59 -0.59
N THR A 134 15.59 4.36 -1.28
CA THR A 134 15.86 4.83 -2.64
C THR A 134 16.00 6.36 -2.65
N LYS A 135 16.91 6.84 -3.49
CA LYS A 135 17.20 8.27 -3.66
C LYS A 135 16.66 8.76 -5.00
N THR A 136 16.94 8.02 -6.07
CA THR A 136 16.58 8.44 -7.44
C THR A 136 15.17 7.99 -7.82
N ILE A 137 14.65 8.49 -8.96
CA ILE A 137 13.34 8.08 -9.50
C ILE A 137 13.44 6.66 -10.06
N GLU A 138 14.54 6.34 -10.73
CA GLU A 138 14.82 5.04 -11.35
C GLU A 138 14.85 3.92 -10.30
N GLU A 139 15.54 4.14 -9.18
CA GLU A 139 15.56 3.19 -8.07
C GLU A 139 14.14 2.92 -7.53
N LYS A 140 13.35 3.99 -7.35
CA LYS A 140 11.95 3.86 -6.89
C LYS A 140 11.14 3.01 -7.85
N LEU A 141 11.18 3.34 -9.14
CA LEU A 141 10.44 2.63 -10.19
C LEU A 141 10.84 1.15 -10.26
N PHE A 142 12.13 0.85 -10.21
CA PHE A 142 12.63 -0.53 -10.20
C PHE A 142 12.05 -1.34 -9.04
N TYR A 143 12.08 -0.81 -7.81
CA TYR A 143 11.58 -1.53 -6.64
C TYR A 143 10.05 -1.57 -6.57
N ILE A 144 9.34 -0.56 -7.09
CA ILE A 144 7.87 -0.59 -7.23
C ILE A 144 7.48 -1.74 -8.17
N HIS A 145 8.08 -1.80 -9.36
CA HIS A 145 7.84 -2.86 -10.33
C HIS A 145 8.18 -4.23 -9.76
N THR A 146 9.34 -4.37 -9.11
CA THR A 146 9.76 -5.62 -8.47
C THR A 146 8.81 -6.06 -7.37
N SER A 147 8.36 -5.13 -6.51
CA SER A 147 7.42 -5.43 -5.42
C SER A 147 6.07 -5.88 -5.97
N PHE A 148 5.57 -5.21 -7.01
CA PHE A 148 4.34 -5.57 -7.67
C PHE A 148 4.42 -6.96 -8.34
N ALA A 149 5.50 -7.22 -9.08
CA ALA A 149 5.74 -8.51 -9.72
C ALA A 149 5.84 -9.65 -8.69
N LEU A 150 6.55 -9.42 -7.57
CA LEU A 150 6.68 -10.39 -6.49
C LEU A 150 5.31 -10.72 -5.86
N VAL A 151 4.49 -9.71 -5.58
CA VAL A 151 3.12 -9.92 -5.06
C VAL A 151 2.33 -10.78 -6.03
N ARG A 152 2.34 -10.46 -7.34
CA ARG A 152 1.65 -11.26 -8.36
C ARG A 152 2.11 -12.71 -8.43
N VAL A 153 3.42 -12.96 -8.37
CA VAL A 153 3.98 -14.33 -8.37
C VAL A 153 3.54 -15.09 -7.13
N LEU A 154 3.55 -14.46 -5.95
CA LEU A 154 3.12 -15.09 -4.70
C LEU A 154 1.61 -15.36 -4.66
N THR A 155 0.78 -14.48 -5.25
CA THR A 155 -0.66 -14.74 -5.37
C THR A 155 -0.98 -15.81 -6.41
N ASN A 156 -0.20 -15.94 -7.48
CA ASN A 156 -0.44 -16.90 -8.56
C ASN A 156 0.15 -18.29 -8.31
N ARG A 157 1.15 -18.44 -7.42
CA ARG A 157 1.71 -19.75 -7.02
C ARG A 157 0.83 -20.57 -6.06
N ASN A 158 -0.33 -20.03 -5.66
CA ASN A 158 -1.33 -20.74 -4.85
C ASN A 158 -2.44 -21.39 -5.70
N TYR A 159 -2.20 -21.59 -7.01
CA TYR A 159 -3.10 -22.26 -7.95
C TYR A 159 -2.37 -23.37 -8.71
#